data_AF-A0A1W1E7N4-F1
#
_entry.id   AF-A0A1W1E7N4-F1
#
_cell.length_a   1.000
_cell.length_b   1.000
_cell.length_c   1.000
_cell.angle_alpha   90.00
_cell.angle_beta   90.00
_cell.angle_gamma   90.00
#
_symmetry.space_group_name_H-M   'P 1'
#
loop_
_entity.id
_entity.type
_entity.pdbx_description
1 polymer ?
#
loop_
_entity_poly.entity_id
_entity_poly.type
_entity_poly.pdbx_seq_one_letter_code
_entity_poly.pdbx_strand_id
1 'polypeptide(L)'
;MIITIQEKQFDTKKITQLYPAAIIKTGHEDETTQVSLEWLDIESKGKVEVVGYGIFVHLGEDEKESFVFATREEMDAEAGRIAAQLQ
;
A
#
# COMPACT_ATOMS: atom_id res chain seq x y z
N MET A 1 16.54 3.53 11.56
CA MET A 1 16.87 2.14 11.14
C MET A 1 16.50 2.09 9.68
N ILE A 2 17.27 1.44 8.81
CA ILE A 2 16.98 1.50 7.37
C ILE A 2 16.24 0.23 6.96
N ILE A 3 15.12 0.39 6.27
CA ILE A 3 14.42 -0.70 5.58
C ILE A 3 14.53 -0.50 4.07
N THR A 4 14.51 -1.60 3.33
CA THR A 4 14.49 -1.59 1.87
C THR A 4 13.14 -2.11 1.39
N ILE A 5 12.51 -1.37 0.50
CA ILE A 5 11.28 -1.76 -0.19
C ILE A 5 11.59 -1.74 -1.68
N GLN A 6 11.47 -2.90 -2.33
CA GLN A 6 12.00 -3.14 -3.67
C GLN A 6 13.48 -2.70 -3.80
N GLU A 7 13.74 -1.55 -4.43
CA GLU A 7 15.08 -0.98 -4.65
C GLU A 7 15.31 0.35 -3.91
N LYS A 8 14.32 0.82 -3.13
CA LYS A 8 14.40 2.08 -2.39
C LYS A 8 14.65 1.84 -0.90
N GLN A 9 15.48 2.69 -0.33
CA GLN A 9 15.84 2.65 1.09
C GLN A 9 15.14 3.77 1.85
N PHE A 10 14.58 3.42 3.01
CA PHE A 10 13.84 4.33 3.87
C PHE A 10 14.40 4.29 5.28
N ASP A 11 14.66 5.46 5.86
CA ASP A 11 14.91 5.52 7.30
C ASP A 11 13.58 5.46 8.03
N THR A 12 13.37 4.41 8.81
CA THR A 12 12.16 4.19 9.62
C THR A 12 11.87 5.33 10.57
N LYS A 13 12.87 6.15 10.93
CA LYS A 13 12.65 7.36 11.74
C LYS A 13 11.93 8.47 10.98
N LYS A 14 12.02 8.48 9.65
CA LYS A 14 11.34 9.44 8.77
C LYS A 14 9.96 8.97 8.33
N ILE A 15 9.70 7.66 8.44
CA ILE A 15 8.41 7.07 8.11
C ILE A 15 7.40 7.47 9.18
N THR A 16 6.38 8.22 8.78
CA THR A 16 5.24 8.58 9.64
C THR A 16 4.13 7.54 9.55
N GLN A 17 3.96 6.93 8.37
CA GLN A 17 3.00 5.84 8.14
C GLN A 17 3.56 4.83 7.13
N LEU A 18 3.34 3.54 7.37
CA LEU A 18 3.62 2.45 6.45
C LEU A 18 2.43 1.50 6.50
N TYR A 19 1.67 1.39 5.41
CA TYR A 19 0.46 0.58 5.40
C TYR A 19 0.17 -0.03 4.03
N PRO A 20 -0.40 -1.25 3.99
CA PRO A 20 -0.96 -1.81 2.77
C PRO A 20 -2.40 -1.31 2.54
N ALA A 21 -2.77 -1.08 1.28
CA ALA A 21 -4.14 -0.72 0.90
C ALA A 21 -4.47 -1.23 -0.51
N ALA A 22 -5.77 -1.45 -0.76
CA ALA A 22 -6.27 -1.72 -2.10
C ALA A 22 -6.53 -0.41 -2.83
N ILE A 23 -6.30 -0.42 -4.15
CA ILE A 23 -6.57 0.70 -5.04
C ILE A 23 -7.84 0.35 -5.83
N ILE A 24 -8.87 1.17 -5.66
CA ILE A 24 -10.17 0.97 -6.31
C ILE A 24 -10.51 2.17 -7.20
N LYS A 25 -11.33 1.96 -8.24
CA LYS A 25 -11.94 3.07 -8.98
C LYS A 25 -13.12 3.65 -8.20
N THR A 26 -13.21 4.98 -8.18
CA THR A 26 -14.31 5.70 -7.50
C THR A 26 -15.58 5.80 -8.37
N GLY A 27 -15.52 5.37 -9.63
CA GLY A 27 -16.66 5.40 -10.56
C GLY A 27 -16.95 6.79 -11.15
N HIS A 28 -16.13 7.80 -10.82
CA HIS A 28 -16.12 9.11 -11.42
C HIS A 28 -14.79 9.29 -12.17
N GLU A 29 -14.84 9.26 -13.51
CA GLU A 29 -13.63 9.29 -14.36
C GLU A 29 -12.64 8.14 -14.05
N ASP A 30 -11.40 8.21 -14.55
CA ASP A 30 -10.31 7.27 -14.24
C ASP A 30 -9.70 7.50 -12.83
N GLU A 31 -10.47 8.10 -11.90
CA GLU A 31 -9.99 8.41 -10.57
C GLU A 31 -9.94 7.16 -9.68
N THR A 32 -8.79 6.97 -9.04
CA THR A 32 -8.54 5.85 -8.13
C THR A 32 -8.35 6.33 -6.70
N THR A 33 -8.88 5.60 -5.73
CA THR A 33 -8.68 5.86 -4.31
C THR A 33 -8.11 4.65 -3.57
N GLN A 34 -7.52 4.91 -2.40
CA GLN A 34 -6.90 3.91 -1.54
C GLN A 34 -7.85 3.55 -0.41
N VAL A 35 -8.15 2.26 -0.25
CA VAL A 35 -9.01 1.73 0.82
C VAL A 35 -8.29 0.64 1.59
N SER A 36 -8.60 0.50 2.88
CA SER A 36 -8.03 -0.58 3.68
C SER A 36 -8.47 -1.94 3.15
N LEU A 37 -7.59 -2.94 3.28
CA LEU A 37 -7.89 -4.30 2.84
C LEU A 37 -9.07 -4.89 3.61
N GLU A 38 -9.20 -4.58 4.91
CA GLU A 38 -10.34 -5.02 5.72
C GLU A 38 -11.67 -4.43 5.21
N TRP A 39 -11.68 -3.15 4.85
CA TRP A 39 -12.87 -2.53 4.27
C TRP A 39 -13.22 -3.18 2.93
N LEU A 40 -12.21 -3.48 2.10
CA LEU A 40 -12.40 -4.18 0.84
C LEU A 40 -13.07 -5.56 1.04
N ASP A 41 -12.59 -6.32 2.01
CA ASP A 41 -13.08 -7.68 2.29
C ASP A 41 -14.51 -7.71 2.85
N ILE A 42 -14.91 -6.66 3.60
CA ILE A 42 -16.21 -6.58 4.29
C ILE A 42 -17.27 -5.87 3.42
N GLU A 43 -16.99 -4.66 2.96
CA GLU A 43 -17.99 -3.73 2.41
C GLU A 43 -18.08 -3.77 0.88
N SER A 44 -16.99 -4.19 0.23
CA SER A 44 -16.82 -4.04 -1.22
C SER A 44 -17.24 -5.24 -2.05
N LYS A 45 -17.68 -6.36 -1.47
CA LYS A 45 -18.08 -7.58 -2.22
C LYS A 45 -19.02 -7.26 -3.40
N GLY A 46 -18.44 -7.15 -4.59
CA GLY A 46 -19.12 -6.82 -5.84
C GLY A 46 -19.50 -5.35 -6.08
N LYS A 47 -19.09 -4.40 -5.23
CA LYS A 47 -19.51 -2.98 -5.32
C LYS A 47 -18.46 -2.01 -5.89
N VAL A 48 -17.19 -2.39 -5.89
CA VAL A 48 -16.10 -1.53 -6.39
C VAL A 48 -15.13 -2.33 -7.26
N GLU A 49 -14.55 -1.67 -8.25
CA GLU A 49 -13.56 -2.25 -9.15
C GLU A 49 -12.17 -2.07 -8.54
N VAL A 50 -11.57 -3.18 -8.12
CA VAL A 50 -10.18 -3.20 -7.66
C VAL A 50 -9.27 -3.18 -8.88
N VAL A 51 -8.40 -2.18 -8.95
CA VAL A 51 -7.42 -2.02 -10.02
C VAL A 51 -6.01 -2.39 -9.62
N GLY A 52 -5.77 -2.56 -8.31
CA GLY A 52 -4.49 -3.03 -7.79
C GLY A 52 -4.42 -2.97 -6.28
N TYR A 53 -3.24 -3.30 -5.78
CA TYR A 53 -2.90 -3.27 -4.36
C TYR A 53 -1.62 -2.48 -4.18
N GLY A 54 -1.39 -1.88 -3.02
CA GLY A 54 -0.17 -1.12 -2.81
C GLY A 54 0.29 -1.03 -1.38
N ILE A 55 1.59 -0.84 -1.22
CA ILE A 55 2.23 -0.47 0.04
C ILE A 55 2.57 1.01 -0.05
N PHE A 56 2.06 1.77 0.91
CA PHE A 56 2.20 3.22 0.96
C PHE A 56 3.11 3.61 2.11
N VAL A 57 4.10 4.44 1.81
CA VAL A 57 5.06 4.98 2.76
C VAL A 57 4.87 6.48 2.80
N HIS A 58 4.51 7.01 3.96
CA HIS A 58 4.46 8.45 4.20
C HIS A 58 5.73 8.87 4.95
N LEU A 59 6.41 9.88 4.44
CA LEU A 59 7.67 10.42 4.93
C LEU A 59 7.45 11.91 5.28
N GLY A 60 7.51 12.24 6.57
CA GLY A 60 7.42 13.62 7.04
C GLY A 60 6.18 14.39 6.52
N GLU A 61 6.39 15.65 6.15
CA GLU A 61 5.29 16.63 5.94
C GLU A 61 4.51 16.46 4.62
N ASP A 62 5.05 15.85 3.56
CA ASP A 62 4.29 15.66 2.31
C ASP A 62 4.88 14.62 1.34
N GLU A 63 5.95 13.92 1.70
CA GLU A 63 6.57 12.96 0.79
C GLU A 63 5.88 11.59 0.91
N LYS A 64 5.23 11.16 -0.16
CA LYS A 64 4.57 9.86 -0.24
C LYS A 64 5.17 9.01 -1.33
N GLU A 65 5.54 7.81 -0.95
CA GLU A 65 6.04 6.78 -1.85
C GLU A 65 5.02 5.62 -1.89
N SER A 66 4.76 5.13 -3.10
CA SER A 66 3.72 4.14 -3.35
C SER A 66 4.29 3.01 -4.20
N PHE A 67 4.15 1.78 -3.70
CA PHE A 67 4.55 0.57 -4.41
C PHE A 67 3.29 -0.18 -4.79
N VAL A 68 2.96 -0.20 -6.08
CA VAL A 68 1.73 -0.79 -6.60
C VAL A 68 2.01 -2.17 -7.18
N PHE A 69 1.10 -3.10 -6.92
CA PHE A 69 1.14 -4.51 -7.30
C PHE A 69 -0.17 -4.87 -8.00
N ALA A 70 -0.09 -5.82 -8.94
CA ALA A 70 -1.27 -6.30 -9.65
C ALA A 70 -2.16 -7.17 -8.76
N THR A 71 -1.54 -7.98 -7.89
CA THR A 71 -2.26 -8.91 -7.02
C THR A 71 -2.00 -8.64 -5.53
N ARG A 72 -2.95 -9.04 -4.69
CA ARG A 72 -2.81 -9.00 -3.22
C ARG A 72 -1.65 -9.86 -2.76
N GLU A 73 -1.45 -11.02 -3.37
CA GLU A 73 -0.38 -11.97 -3.02
C GLU A 73 1.02 -11.37 -3.23
N GLU A 74 1.24 -10.64 -4.34
CA GLU A 74 2.49 -9.93 -4.58
C GLU A 74 2.76 -8.85 -3.54
N MET A 75 1.73 -8.06 -3.21
CA MET A 75 1.81 -7.04 -2.16
C MET A 75 2.07 -7.66 -0.78
N ASP A 76 1.39 -8.75 -0.43
CA ASP A 76 1.56 -9.47 0.83
C ASP A 76 2.97 -10.07 0.94
N ALA A 77 3.52 -10.59 -0.17
CA ALA A 77 4.89 -11.09 -0.22
C ALA A 77 5.91 -9.98 0.06
N GLU A 78 5.72 -8.78 -0.51
CA GLU A 78 6.60 -7.65 -0.23
C GLU A 78 6.41 -7.14 1.21
N ALA A 79 5.17 -7.03 1.69
CA ALA A 79 4.89 -6.66 3.08
C ALA A 79 5.57 -7.62 4.08
N GLY A 80 5.56 -8.93 3.79
CA GLY A 80 6.28 -9.94 4.55
C GLY A 80 7.80 -9.71 4.58
N ARG A 81 8.41 -9.33 3.46
CA ARG A 81 9.84 -8.97 3.40
C ARG A 81 10.16 -7.72 4.22
N ILE A 82 9.27 -6.74 4.23
CA ILE A 82 9.43 -5.53 5.03
C ILE A 82 9.32 -5.86 6.52
N ALA A 83 8.29 -6.64 6.90
CA ALA A 83 8.09 -7.07 8.27
C ALA A 83 9.30 -7.85 8.83
N ALA A 84 9.91 -8.72 8.01
CA ALA A 84 11.11 -9.46 8.39
C ALA A 84 12.34 -8.55 8.64
N GLN A 85 12.37 -7.36 8.03
CA GLN A 85 13.42 -6.37 8.28
C GLN A 85 13.18 -5.56 9.56
N LEU A 86 11.94 -5.48 10.04
CA LEU A 86 11.52 -4.70 11.21
C LEU A 86 11.63 -5.47 12.55
N GLN A 87 11.91 -6.77 12.49
CA GLN A 87 12.20 -7.60 13.67
C GLN A 87 13.58 -7.32 14.25
#